data_AF-A0A1I3S9U5-F1
#
_entry.id   AF-A0A1I3S9U5-F1
#
_cell.length_a   1.000
_cell.length_b   1.000
_cell.length_c   1.000
_cell.angle_alpha   90.00
_cell.angle_beta   90.00
_cell.angle_gamma   90.00
#
_symmetry.space_group_name_H-M   'P 1'
#
loop_
_entity.id
_entity.type
_entity.pdbx_description
1 polymer ?
#
loop_
_entity_poly.entity_id
_entity_poly.type
_entity_poly.pdbx_seq_one_letter_code
_entity_poly.pdbx_strand_id
1 'polypeptide(L)'
;MGLSIKNEAVETLARDLARRHGTGVTEIIRLALVEKAERDGPEKTLWEKLAPIHEELRKAGKTGLVADRAFYDELNGESERL
;
A
#
# COMPACT_ATOMS: atom_id res chain seq x y z
N MET A 1 5.42 24.70 -18.83
CA MET A 1 4.62 24.22 -19.98
C MET A 1 3.37 23.53 -19.44
N GLY A 2 2.21 23.75 -20.07
CA GLY A 2 0.93 23.20 -19.60
C GLY A 2 0.38 22.15 -20.55
N LEU A 3 -0.33 21.16 -19.99
CA LEU A 3 -1.09 20.19 -20.77
C LEU A 3 -2.36 20.86 -21.31
N SER A 4 -2.54 20.86 -22.63
CA SER A 4 -3.77 21.36 -23.27
C SER A 4 -4.70 20.19 -23.55
N ILE A 5 -5.77 20.06 -22.75
CA ILE A 5 -6.77 19.01 -22.90
C ILE A 5 -8.00 19.61 -23.59
N LYS A 6 -8.25 19.21 -24.85
CA LYS A 6 -9.46 19.60 -25.59
C LYS A 6 -10.52 18.50 -25.47
N ASN A 7 -11.18 18.44 -24.32
CA ASN A 7 -12.24 17.47 -24.05
C ASN A 7 -13.28 18.08 -23.11
N GLU A 8 -14.53 18.17 -23.59
CA GLU A 8 -15.63 18.82 -22.87
C GLU A 8 -16.00 18.09 -21.57
N ALA A 9 -15.94 16.75 -21.56
CA ALA A 9 -16.24 15.95 -20.37
C ALA A 9 -15.18 16.17 -19.28
N VAL A 10 -13.90 16.28 -19.66
CA VAL A 10 -12.81 16.58 -18.71
C VAL A 10 -12.98 17.99 -18.15
N GLU A 11 -13.29 18.97 -18.99
CA GLU A 11 -13.48 20.36 -18.54
C GLU A 11 -14.67 20.47 -17.57
N THR A 12 -15.80 19.84 -17.91
CA THR A 12 -17.00 19.82 -17.06
C THR A 12 -16.69 19.20 -15.70
N LEU A 13 -16.01 18.05 -15.69
CA LEU A 13 -15.63 17.36 -14.45
C LEU A 13 -14.68 18.20 -13.59
N ALA A 14 -13.65 18.79 -14.21
CA ALA A 14 -12.66 19.60 -13.51
C ALA A 14 -13.28 20.88 -12.92
N ARG A 15 -14.19 21.53 -13.64
CA ARG A 15 -14.93 22.70 -13.13
C ARG A 15 -15.86 22.35 -11.98
N ASP A 16 -16.57 21.23 -12.07
CA ASP A 16 -17.44 20.78 -11.00
C ASP A 16 -16.66 20.42 -9.72
N LEU A 17 -15.55 19.69 -9.85
CA LEU A 17 -14.66 19.39 -8.72
C LEU A 17 -14.05 20.65 -8.13
N ALA A 18 -13.56 21.57 -8.97
CA ALA A 18 -13.02 22.86 -8.52
C ALA A 18 -14.04 23.63 -7.66
N ARG A 19 -15.31 23.70 -8.11
CA ARG A 19 -16.41 24.32 -7.38
C ARG A 19 -16.68 23.63 -6.04
N ARG A 20 -16.77 22.30 -6.03
CA ARG A 20 -17.03 21.52 -4.80
C ARG A 20 -15.94 21.67 -3.75
N HIS A 21 -14.69 21.80 -4.18
CA HIS A 21 -13.52 21.90 -3.32
C HIS A 21 -13.06 23.35 -3.06
N GLY A 22 -13.76 24.35 -3.61
CA GLY A 22 -13.42 25.77 -3.42
C GLY A 22 -12.03 26.15 -3.95
N THR A 23 -11.54 25.47 -4.99
CA THR A 23 -10.18 25.64 -5.53
C THR A 23 -10.21 25.89 -7.04
N GLY A 24 -9.07 26.22 -7.64
CA GLY A 24 -8.93 26.43 -9.08
C GLY A 24 -8.94 25.13 -9.89
N VAL A 25 -9.32 25.22 -11.17
CA VAL A 25 -9.33 24.08 -12.12
C VAL A 25 -7.96 23.41 -12.22
N THR A 26 -6.89 24.19 -12.30
CA THR A 26 -5.53 23.63 -12.37
C THR A 26 -5.16 22.89 -11.09
N GLU A 27 -5.51 23.44 -9.93
CA GLU A 27 -5.16 22.83 -8.64
C GLU A 27 -5.97 21.55 -8.39
N ILE A 28 -7.26 21.53 -8.74
CA ILE A 28 -8.05 20.31 -8.58
C ILE A 28 -7.60 19.20 -9.52
N ILE A 29 -7.17 19.54 -10.74
CA ILE A 29 -6.57 18.57 -11.67
C ILE A 29 -5.27 18.03 -11.07
N ARG A 30 -4.41 18.88 -10.52
CA ARG A 30 -3.18 18.45 -9.85
C ARG A 30 -3.48 17.48 -8.70
N LEU A 31 -4.44 17.82 -7.83
CA LEU A 31 -4.84 16.98 -6.70
C LEU A 31 -5.39 15.62 -7.16
N ALA A 32 -6.29 15.62 -8.14
CA ALA A 32 -6.87 14.39 -8.67
C ALA A 32 -5.82 13.47 -9.31
N LEU A 33 -4.83 14.04 -10.02
CA LEU A 33 -3.73 13.27 -10.60
C LEU A 33 -2.80 12.69 -9.52
N VAL A 34 -2.50 13.45 -8.46
CA VAL A 34 -1.71 12.95 -7.32
C VAL A 34 -2.44 11.79 -6.63
N GLU A 35 -3.71 11.97 -6.29
CA GLU A 35 -4.50 10.93 -5.62
C GLU A 35 -4.62 9.66 -6.48
N LYS A 36 -4.73 9.81 -7.81
CA LYS A 36 -4.74 8.68 -8.73
C LYS A 36 -3.38 8.00 -8.80
N ALA A 37 -2.29 8.76 -8.88
CA ALA A 37 -0.93 8.21 -8.89
C ALA A 37 -0.55 7.53 -7.56
N GLU A 38 -1.07 7.99 -6.43
CA GLU A 38 -0.91 7.32 -5.13
C GLU A 38 -1.72 6.02 -5.07
N ARG A 39 -2.96 6.03 -5.57
CA ARG A 39 -3.80 4.83 -5.68
C ARG A 39 -3.23 3.79 -6.63
N ASP A 40 -2.68 4.24 -7.74
CA ASP A 40 -2.03 3.41 -8.77
C ASP A 40 -0.52 3.26 -8.51
N GLY A 41 -0.05 3.73 -7.36
CA GLY A 41 1.35 3.60 -6.95
C GLY A 41 1.78 2.14 -7.00
N PRO A 42 3.09 1.87 -7.18
CA PRO A 42 3.58 0.50 -7.30
C PRO A 42 3.05 -0.30 -6.12
N GLU A 43 2.37 -1.41 -6.43
CA GLU A 43 1.91 -2.31 -5.39
C GLU A 43 3.15 -2.68 -4.57
N LYS A 44 3.10 -2.38 -3.27
CA LYS A 44 4.19 -2.75 -2.37
C LYS A 44 4.48 -4.23 -2.60
N THR A 45 5.74 -4.53 -2.89
CA THR A 45 6.20 -5.91 -3.01
C THR A 45 5.90 -6.65 -1.71
N LEU A 46 5.80 -7.98 -1.79
CA LEU A 46 5.63 -8.80 -0.59
C LEU A 46 6.70 -8.48 0.46
N TRP A 47 7.94 -8.21 0.03
CA TRP A 47 9.05 -7.83 0.91
C TRP A 47 8.81 -6.50 1.63
N GLU A 48 8.31 -5.47 0.93
CA GLU A 48 7.97 -4.19 1.55
C GLU A 48 6.77 -4.30 2.51
N LYS A 49 5.83 -5.19 2.21
CA LYS A 49 4.70 -5.51 3.12
C LYS A 49 5.19 -6.23 4.39
N LEU A 50 6.19 -7.11 4.27
CA LEU A 50 6.75 -7.91 5.38
C LEU A 50 7.84 -7.20 6.20
N ALA A 51 8.44 -6.13 5.68
CA ALA A 51 9.48 -5.34 6.35
C ALA A 51 9.18 -5.00 7.83
N PRO A 52 7.98 -4.53 8.23
CA PRO A 52 7.70 -4.26 9.64
C PRO A 52 7.71 -5.51 10.52
N ILE A 53 7.22 -6.65 10.01
CA ILE A 53 7.24 -7.93 10.75
C ILE A 53 8.68 -8.39 10.95
N HIS A 54 9.51 -8.28 9.91
CA HIS A 54 10.93 -8.62 9.99
C HIS A 54 11.67 -7.76 11.01
N GLU A 55 11.34 -6.47 11.10
CA GLU A 55 11.96 -5.58 12.07
C GLU A 55 11.57 -5.93 13.52
N GLU A 56 10.30 -6.27 13.77
CA GLU A 56 9.86 -6.76 15.08
C GLU A 56 10.54 -8.09 15.45
N LEU A 57 10.64 -9.04 14.52
CA LEU A 57 11.36 -10.31 14.73
C LEU A 57 12.84 -10.08 15.02
N ARG A 58 13.47 -9.10 14.36
CA ARG A 58 14.87 -8.76 14.59
C ARG A 58 15.11 -8.22 16.00
N LYS A 59 14.16 -7.47 16.57
CA LYS A 59 14.23 -6.98 17.97
C LYS A 59 14.17 -8.11 18.99
N ALA A 60 13.44 -9.20 18.71
CA ALA A 60 13.35 -10.35 19.60
C ALA A 60 14.68 -11.11 19.76
N GLY A 61 15.61 -10.95 18.80
CA GLY A 61 16.91 -11.60 18.84
C GLY A 61 16.87 -13.09 18.50
N LYS A 62 18.04 -13.67 18.22
CA LYS A 62 18.16 -15.11 17.95
C LYS A 62 18.16 -15.87 19.28
N THR A 63 17.26 -16.84 19.42
CA THR A 63 17.17 -17.70 20.61
C THR A 63 18.22 -18.81 20.63
N GLY A 64 18.83 -19.13 19.48
CA GLY A 64 19.77 -20.25 19.33
C GLY A 64 19.09 -21.63 19.34
N LEU A 65 17.77 -21.68 19.49
CA LEU A 65 16.99 -22.91 19.41
C LEU A 65 16.85 -23.34 17.95
N VAL A 66 16.91 -24.65 17.72
CA VAL A 66 16.66 -25.25 16.40
C VAL A 66 15.18 -25.60 16.33
N ALA A 67 14.49 -25.05 15.34
CA ALA A 67 13.12 -25.47 15.00
C ALA A 67 13.20 -26.84 14.31
N ASP A 68 13.33 -27.89 15.12
CA ASP A 68 13.39 -29.26 14.64
C ASP A 68 11.99 -29.85 14.40
N ARG A 69 11.94 -31.12 14.03
CA ARG A 69 10.67 -31.80 13.77
C ARG A 69 9.76 -31.81 15.00
N ALA A 70 10.28 -32.03 16.20
CA ALA A 70 9.47 -32.09 17.41
C ALA A 70 8.78 -30.74 17.67
N PHE A 71 9.49 -29.64 17.43
CA PHE A 71 8.91 -28.29 17.49
C PHE A 71 7.74 -28.11 16.51
N TYR A 72 7.87 -28.57 15.26
CA TYR A 72 6.79 -28.45 14.27
C TYR A 72 5.63 -29.43 14.54
N ASP A 73 5.92 -30.64 15.03
CA ASP A 73 4.91 -31.62 15.41
C ASP A 73 4.03 -31.07 16.56
N GLU A 74 4.63 -30.38 17.55
CA GLU A 74 3.89 -29.67 18.61
C GLU A 74 3.08 -28.48 18.05
N LEU A 75 3.72 -27.63 17.23
CA LEU A 75 3.07 -26.44 16.64
C LEU A 75 1.84 -26.79 15.80
N ASN A 76 1.87 -27.92 15.10
CA ASN A 76 0.78 -28.41 14.25
C ASN A 76 -0.25 -29.27 15.00
N GLY A 77 -0.04 -29.55 16.30
CA GLY A 77 -0.90 -30.43 17.10
C GLY A 77 -0.80 -31.91 16.70
N GLU A 78 0.31 -32.32 16.08
CA GLU A 78 0.59 -33.71 15.69
C GLU A 78 1.25 -34.51 16.81
N SER A 79 1.77 -33.84 17.86
CA SER A 79 2.34 -34.45 19.05
C SER A 79 1.32 -35.21 19.93
N GLU A 80 0.02 -34.90 19.84
CA GLU A 80 -1.06 -35.55 20.61
C GLU A 80 -1.70 -36.76 19.91
N ARG A 81 -1.21 -37.15 18.71
CA ARG A 81 -1.78 -38.25 17.91
C ARG A 81 -1.07 -39.61 18.08
N LEU A 82 -0.25 -39.78 19.12
CA LEU A 82 0.51 -41.01 19.40
C LEU A 82 0.00 -41.75 20.63
#